data_AF-A0A536FTD6-F1
#
_entry.id   AF-A0A536FTD6-F1
#
_cell.length_a   1.000
_cell.length_b   1.000
_cell.length_c   1.000
_cell.angle_alpha   90.00
_cell.angle_beta   90.00
_cell.angle_gamma   90.00
#
_symmetry.space_group_name_H-M   'P 1'
#
loop_
_entity.id
_entity.type
_entity.pdbx_description
1 polymer ?
#
loop_
_entity_poly.entity_id
_entity_poly.type
_entity_poly.pdbx_seq_one_letter_code
_entity_poly.pdbx_strand_id
1 'polypeptide(L)'
;MRIVLRGRIHGAGDADAVLVDGDTITWVGRGKPPHRPDEEVVALPGEMIAPGFIDLQVNGFAGQDAASGAAAIASISAALPATGVTAFLPTIISAPVEVGAAFAAAVGAAAE
;
A
#
# COMPACT_ATOMS: atom_id res chain seq x y z
N MET A 1 15.44 -0.88 -9.17
CA MET A 1 15.36 -2.35 -9.11
C MET A 1 14.13 -2.76 -9.89
N ARG A 2 14.26 -3.75 -10.77
CA ARG A 2 13.18 -4.26 -11.62
C ARG A 2 12.67 -5.59 -11.12
N ILE A 3 11.41 -5.65 -10.75
CA ILE A 3 10.77 -6.86 -10.26
C ILE A 3 9.67 -7.23 -11.24
N VAL A 4 9.62 -8.50 -11.65
CA VAL A 4 8.45 -9.04 -12.33
C VAL A 4 7.64 -9.89 -11.36
N LEU A 5 6.35 -9.59 -11.24
CA LEU A 5 5.38 -10.39 -10.52
C LEU A 5 4.64 -11.26 -11.53
N ARG A 6 4.57 -12.58 -11.32
CA ARG A 6 3.85 -13.52 -12.19
C ARG A 6 2.70 -14.19 -11.45
N GLY A 7 1.56 -14.33 -12.13
CA GLY A 7 0.39 -14.99 -11.57
C GLY A 7 -0.90 -14.43 -12.13
N ARG A 8 -2.03 -14.85 -11.55
CA ARG A 8 -3.33 -14.27 -11.86
C ARG A 8 -3.39 -12.83 -11.38
N ILE A 9 -3.75 -11.89 -12.24
CA ILE A 9 -3.82 -10.46 -11.89
C ILE A 9 -5.29 -10.01 -11.80
N HIS A 10 -5.66 -9.35 -10.71
CA HIS A 10 -6.96 -8.74 -10.53
C HIS A 10 -7.17 -7.57 -11.51
N GLY A 11 -8.27 -7.58 -12.26
CA GLY A 11 -8.66 -6.43 -13.08
C GLY A 11 -7.83 -6.17 -14.34
N ALA A 12 -6.91 -7.07 -14.71
CA ALA A 12 -6.00 -6.90 -15.86
C ALA A 12 -6.26 -7.86 -17.05
N GLY A 13 -7.52 -8.30 -17.22
CA GLY A 13 -7.90 -9.17 -18.32
C GLY A 13 -7.17 -10.52 -18.29
N ASP A 14 -6.48 -10.86 -19.39
CA ASP A 14 -5.73 -12.11 -19.54
C ASP A 14 -4.22 -11.96 -19.23
N ALA A 15 -3.79 -10.81 -18.71
CA ALA A 15 -2.41 -10.60 -18.28
C ALA A 15 -2.00 -11.59 -17.17
N ASP A 16 -0.75 -12.04 -17.23
CA ASP A 16 -0.16 -13.00 -16.29
C ASP A 16 1.13 -12.50 -15.62
N ALA A 17 1.57 -11.28 -15.97
CA ALA A 17 2.73 -10.67 -15.39
C ALA A 17 2.65 -9.13 -15.30
N VAL A 18 3.29 -8.58 -14.27
CA VAL A 18 3.48 -7.13 -14.04
C VAL A 18 4.97 -6.85 -13.88
N LEU A 19 5.51 -5.87 -14.58
CA LEU A 19 6.86 -5.35 -14.37
C LEU A 19 6.80 -4.04 -13.59
N VAL A 20 7.52 -4.01 -12.47
CA VAL A 20 7.76 -2.81 -11.67
C VAL A 20 9.21 -2.37 -11.88
N ASP A 21 9.44 -1.09 -12.20
CA ASP A 21 10.77 -0.47 -12.21
C ASP A 21 10.79 0.66 -11.18
N GLY A 22 11.50 0.42 -10.06
CA GLY A 22 11.49 1.35 -8.93
C GLY A 22 10.12 1.40 -8.26
N ASP A 23 9.50 2.58 -8.28
CA ASP A 23 8.19 2.87 -7.68
C ASP A 23 7.02 2.76 -8.67
N THR A 24 7.31 2.44 -9.93
CA THR A 24 6.37 2.55 -11.03
C THR A 24 6.11 1.21 -11.69
N ILE A 25 4.84 0.88 -11.90
CA ILE A 25 4.44 -0.20 -12.81
C ILE A 25 4.70 0.27 -14.24
N THR A 26 5.61 -0.39 -14.96
CA THR A 26 6.02 0.00 -16.31
C THR A 26 5.42 -0.90 -17.40
N TRP A 27 4.91 -2.08 -17.03
CA TRP A 27 4.27 -2.99 -17.99
C TRP A 27 3.33 -3.96 -17.28
N VAL A 28 2.20 -4.25 -17.92
CA VAL A 28 1.24 -5.30 -17.53
C VAL A 28 0.90 -6.06 -18.80
N GLY A 29 1.07 -7.38 -18.81
CA GLY A 29 0.80 -8.17 -19.99
C GLY A 29 1.09 -9.65 -19.82
N ARG A 30 1.29 -10.34 -20.95
CA ARG A 30 1.55 -11.78 -20.97
C ARG A 30 2.98 -12.10 -21.34
N GLY A 31 3.54 -13.12 -20.68
CA GLY A 31 4.83 -13.71 -21.06
C GLY A 31 6.03 -12.83 -20.72
N LYS A 32 6.84 -12.48 -21.73
CA LYS A 32 8.15 -11.84 -21.52
C LYS A 32 7.99 -10.30 -21.40
N PRO A 33 8.42 -9.69 -20.29
CA PRO A 33 8.38 -8.24 -20.13
C PRO A 33 9.34 -7.52 -21.10
N PRO A 34 9.11 -6.22 -21.38
CA PRO A 34 9.91 -5.41 -22.32
C PRO A 34 11.36 -5.19 -21.84
N HIS A 35 11.60 -5.24 -20.53
CA HIS A 35 12.92 -5.13 -19.92
C HIS A 35 13.23 -6.36 -19.07
N ARG A 36 14.52 -6.70 -18.97
CA ARG A 36 14.98 -7.81 -18.12
C ARG A 36 14.75 -7.43 -16.65
N PRO A 37 14.06 -8.27 -15.86
CA PRO A 37 13.94 -8.06 -14.42
C PRO A 37 15.24 -8.43 -13.70
N ASP A 38 15.47 -7.78 -12.56
CA ASP A 38 16.51 -8.14 -11.59
C ASP A 38 16.01 -9.32 -10.71
N GLU A 39 14.71 -9.35 -10.43
CA GLU A 39 14.05 -10.37 -9.60
C GLU A 39 12.71 -10.81 -10.19
N GLU A 40 12.38 -12.09 -10.02
CA GLU A 40 11.09 -12.67 -10.41
C GLU A 40 10.40 -13.30 -9.21
N VAL A 41 9.16 -12.85 -8.96
CA VAL A 41 8.29 -13.37 -7.90
C VAL A 41 7.08 -14.03 -8.54
N VAL A 42 6.79 -15.26 -8.14
CA VAL A 42 5.69 -16.06 -8.70
C VAL A 42 4.65 -16.31 -7.61
N ALA A 43 3.41 -15.91 -7.86
CA ALA A 43 2.28 -16.17 -6.99
C ALA A 43 2.02 -17.67 -6.86
N LEU A 44 1.69 -18.11 -5.65
CA LEU A 44 1.39 -19.52 -5.37
C LEU A 44 0.03 -19.93 -5.94
N PRO A 45 -0.24 -21.24 -6.09
CA PRO A 45 -1.55 -21.71 -6.52
C PRO A 45 -2.68 -21.17 -5.64
N GLY A 46 -3.65 -20.50 -6.26
CA GLY A 46 -4.79 -19.89 -5.56
C GLY A 46 -4.57 -18.44 -5.12
N GLU A 47 -3.34 -17.94 -5.17
CA GLU A 47 -3.05 -16.53 -4.93
C GLU A 47 -3.36 -15.65 -6.16
N MET A 48 -3.51 -14.37 -5.91
CA MET A 48 -3.79 -13.36 -6.93
C MET A 48 -2.95 -12.12 -6.65
N ILE A 49 -2.37 -11.55 -7.69
CA ILE A 49 -1.75 -10.22 -7.67
C ILE A 49 -2.88 -9.20 -7.81
N ALA A 50 -3.05 -8.33 -6.83
CA ALA A 50 -4.05 -7.27 -6.83
C ALA A 50 -3.39 -5.90 -6.61
N PRO A 51 -4.02 -4.80 -7.06
CA PRO A 51 -3.66 -3.48 -6.56
C PRO A 51 -3.74 -3.47 -5.04
N GLY A 52 -2.77 -2.82 -4.40
CA GLY A 52 -2.83 -2.61 -2.95
C GLY A 52 -4.09 -1.81 -2.56
N PHE A 53 -4.68 -2.16 -1.43
CA PHE A 53 -5.91 -1.54 -0.98
C PHE A 53 -5.65 -0.12 -0.45
N ILE A 54 -6.66 0.74 -0.62
CA ILE A 54 -6.68 2.09 -0.07
C ILE A 54 -7.74 2.14 1.02
N ASP A 55 -7.32 2.32 2.27
CA ASP A 55 -8.22 2.42 3.41
C ASP A 55 -8.49 3.88 3.76
N LEU A 56 -9.72 4.34 3.53
CA LEU A 56 -10.09 5.73 3.74
C LEU A 56 -10.43 6.06 5.20
N GLN A 57 -10.36 5.09 6.12
CA GLN A 57 -10.76 5.34 7.50
C GLN A 57 -10.00 4.49 8.53
N VAL A 58 -8.79 4.91 8.90
CA VAL A 58 -7.99 4.23 9.93
C VAL A 58 -7.89 5.07 11.19
N ASN A 59 -8.73 4.79 12.18
CA ASN A 59 -8.61 5.39 13.52
C ASN A 59 -7.42 4.82 14.30
N GLY A 60 -7.12 3.53 14.09
CA GLY A 60 -6.04 2.83 14.75
C GLY A 60 -5.89 1.41 14.21
N PHE A 61 -4.71 0.83 14.37
CA PHE A 61 -4.38 -0.53 13.93
C PHE A 61 -3.22 -1.10 14.74
N ALA A 62 -3.17 -2.42 14.90
CA ALA A 62 -2.09 -3.12 15.61
C ALA A 62 -1.75 -2.56 17.01
N GLY A 63 -2.77 -2.12 17.76
CA GLY A 63 -2.61 -1.55 19.11
C GLY A 63 -2.17 -0.07 19.14
N GLN A 64 -2.08 0.58 17.99
CA GLN A 64 -1.77 2.00 17.86
C GLN A 64 -3.04 2.80 17.52
N ASP A 65 -3.16 3.98 18.10
CA ASP A 65 -4.20 4.97 17.79
C ASP A 65 -3.57 6.08 16.94
N ALA A 66 -4.13 6.36 15.77
CA ALA A 66 -3.63 7.40 14.88
C ALA A 66 -3.60 8.78 15.55
N ALA A 67 -4.55 9.04 16.46
CA ALA A 67 -4.61 10.29 17.20
C ALA A 67 -3.46 10.47 18.22
N SER A 68 -2.66 9.42 18.46
CA SER A 68 -1.46 9.48 19.30
C SER A 68 -0.25 10.12 18.61
N GLY A 69 -0.40 10.58 17.36
CA GLY A 69 0.60 11.38 16.65
C GLY A 69 1.45 10.59 15.66
N ALA A 70 2.46 11.27 15.08
CA ALA A 70 3.20 10.78 13.91
C ALA A 70 3.87 9.42 14.11
N ALA A 71 4.42 9.13 15.29
CA ALA A 71 5.05 7.83 15.59
C ALA A 71 4.04 6.67 15.58
N ALA A 72 2.82 6.91 16.07
CA ALA A 72 1.74 5.92 16.01
C ALA A 72 1.29 5.71 14.56
N ILE A 73 1.15 6.79 13.77
CA ILE A 73 0.82 6.72 12.33
C ILE A 73 1.89 5.93 11.56
N ALA A 74 3.18 6.16 11.82
CA ALA A 74 4.27 5.40 11.21
C ALA A 74 4.22 3.91 11.57
N SER A 75 3.88 3.60 12.83
CA SER A 75 3.72 2.22 13.29
C SER A 75 2.52 1.52 12.63
N ILE A 76 1.41 2.25 12.43
CA ILE A 76 0.25 1.78 11.66
C ILE A 76 0.66 1.51 10.21
N SER A 77 1.36 2.45 9.57
CA SER A 77 1.84 2.35 8.19
C SER A 77 2.69 1.10 7.95
N ALA A 78 3.59 0.77 8.90
CA ALA A 78 4.41 -0.43 8.80
C ALA A 78 3.62 -1.74 8.95
N ALA A 79 2.49 -1.73 9.65
CA ALA A 79 1.71 -2.94 9.95
C ALA A 79 0.61 -3.24 8.90
N LEU A 80 0.06 -2.20 8.26
CA LEU A 80 -1.02 -2.31 7.26
C LEU A 80 -0.72 -3.20 6.04
N PRO A 81 0.52 -3.28 5.50
CA PRO A 81 0.82 -4.15 4.37
C PRO A 81 0.48 -5.63 4.60
N ALA A 82 0.50 -6.10 5.85
CA ALA A 82 0.11 -7.47 6.19
C ALA A 82 -1.38 -7.78 5.91
N THR A 83 -2.22 -6.76 5.73
CA THR A 83 -3.64 -6.88 5.36
C THR A 83 -3.90 -6.59 3.88
N GLY A 84 -2.85 -6.25 3.11
CA GLY A 84 -2.96 -5.83 1.72
C GLY A 84 -3.22 -4.33 1.54
N VAL A 85 -3.32 -3.55 2.61
CA VAL A 85 -3.44 -2.07 2.53
C VAL A 85 -2.07 -1.45 2.26
N THR A 86 -1.98 -0.61 1.23
CA THR A 86 -0.74 0.06 0.83
C THR A 86 -0.83 1.58 0.89
N ALA A 87 -2.03 2.13 1.04
CA ALA A 87 -2.26 3.55 1.31
C ALA A 87 -3.45 3.70 2.26
N PHE A 88 -3.42 4.69 3.15
CA PHE A 88 -4.50 4.88 4.10
C PHE A 88 -4.65 6.34 4.52
N LEU A 89 -5.84 6.66 5.06
CA LEU A 89 -6.15 7.95 5.66
C LEU A 89 -6.22 7.79 7.19
N PRO A 90 -5.21 8.29 7.94
CA PRO A 90 -5.33 8.40 9.39
C PRO A 90 -6.57 9.21 9.75
N THR A 91 -7.39 8.68 10.65
CA THR A 91 -8.68 9.26 11.01
C THR A 91 -8.73 9.56 12.50
N ILE A 92 -9.33 10.68 12.86
CA ILE A 92 -9.66 11.02 14.25
C ILE A 92 -11.17 11.00 14.42
N ILE A 93 -11.64 10.54 15.58
CA ILE A 93 -13.05 10.66 15.97
C ILE A 93 -13.40 12.11 16.31
N SER A 94 -14.67 12.40 16.55
CA SER A 94 -15.12 13.75 16.91
C SER A 94 -14.34 14.31 18.12
N ALA A 95 -13.72 15.47 17.91
CA ALA A 95 -12.91 16.18 18.90
C ALA A 95 -13.06 17.69 18.70
N PRO A 96 -12.64 18.54 19.67
CA PRO A 96 -12.53 19.98 19.47
C PRO A 96 -11.73 20.33 18.21
N VAL A 97 -12.05 21.45 17.57
CA VAL A 97 -11.46 21.86 16.28
C VAL A 97 -9.94 21.97 16.38
N GLU A 98 -9.44 22.45 17.51
CA GLU A 98 -8.01 22.63 17.78
C GLU A 98 -7.28 21.28 17.81
N VAL A 99 -7.93 20.23 18.32
CA VAL A 99 -7.40 18.86 18.32
C VAL A 99 -7.38 18.31 16.90
N GLY A 100 -8.44 18.55 16.11
CA GLY A 100 -8.49 18.17 14.70
C GLY A 100 -7.39 18.85 13.86
N ALA A 101 -7.13 20.14 14.11
CA ALA A 101 -6.07 20.87 13.44
C ALA A 101 -4.67 20.33 13.78
N ALA A 102 -4.42 20.05 15.06
CA ALA A 102 -3.16 19.43 15.50
C ALA A 102 -2.97 18.03 14.91
N PHE A 103 -4.06 17.23 14.84
CA PHE A 103 -4.04 15.91 14.21
C PHE A 103 -3.70 16.01 12.72
N ALA A 104 -4.34 16.90 11.97
CA ALA A 104 -4.04 17.10 10.55
C ALA A 104 -2.57 17.48 10.31
N ALA A 105 -1.98 18.30 11.17
CA ALA A 105 -0.56 18.63 11.11
C ALA A 105 0.34 17.40 11.39
N ALA A 106 -0.03 16.57 12.37
CA ALA A 106 0.69 15.34 12.68
C ALA A 106 0.60 14.31 11.54
N VAL A 107 -0.55 14.23 10.86
CA VAL A 107 -0.71 13.42 9.64
C VAL A 107 0.20 13.91 8.52
N GLY A 108 0.26 15.22 8.29
CA GLY A 108 1.17 15.81 7.31
C GLY A 108 2.64 15.47 7.60
N ALA A 109 3.07 15.61 8.85
CA ALA A 109 4.44 15.30 9.26
C ALA A 109 4.79 13.80 9.16
N ALA A 110 3.80 12.91 9.25
CA ALA A 110 4.00 11.46 9.13
C ALA A 110 4.06 10.98 7.67
N ALA A 111 3.69 11.82 6.71
CA ALA A 111 3.65 11.51 5.28
C ALA A 111 4.93 11.92 4.52
N GLU A 112 5.85 12.64 5.18
CA GLU A 112 7.20 12.98 4.68
C GLU A 112 8.23 11.89 4.99
#